data_AF-A0A7C3RS73-F1
#
_entry.id   AF-A0A7C3RS73-F1
#
_cell.length_a   1.000
_cell.length_b   1.000
_cell.length_c   1.000
_cell.angle_alpha   90.00
_cell.angle_beta   90.00
_cell.angle_gamma   90.00
#
_symmetry.space_group_name_H-M   'P 1'
#
loop_
_entity.id
_entity.type
_entity.pdbx_description
1 polymer ?
#
loop_
_entity_poly.entity_id
_entity_poly.type
_entity_poly.pdbx_seq_one_letter_code
_entity_poly.pdbx_strand_id
1 'polypeptide(L)'
;MNRKTPIVVDIISKYGSFSLPFLYFSLEHEKITSPCKYYLLTLKHIWNGKYQKALSTVERGLTLCKNNKTLYFLLLSQKLLILKRTNKNKEADNLFLNLKRNFTKIPKHARKIVATTLLNYFASYIPYSKFSKFRIFGKIYEEDNSAKTFILMGKAKEEIKKNNLRKGVTLYLEAYKIANLIPHPTGIINTLNDSSWYLKDLHPKISSYLSNKLAYFLGFYKEDLHRFLYVLDTIFKVQYINSDLNIFETSDILVSLEKSLNKLYLSDDKLKYYKDTIESAKNFKFFYNNLSYNKSKLINTILLKDLLKTKSKRIKSSTIRKFLKNKDYYMIDFENSLPIILEYKKLKINEDFYNIYNHFYELSDETKIILFISSFMALFNRKKNFPYLTKNVLILFELFSKSWKNFFSEFKNKWEIKRFISFMGEDIHPFFLARRYLAESFLNNLSPKNRSKFINFYLSLPEKDREIIDIFVRNYVRYNRK
;
A
#
# COMPACT_ATOMS: atom_id res chain seq x y z
N MET A 1 1.17 37.73 -16.75
CA MET A 1 0.73 36.66 -17.69
C MET A 1 -0.29 35.75 -17.02
N ASN A 2 -1.57 35.80 -17.43
CA ASN A 2 -2.57 34.80 -17.01
C ASN A 2 -2.11 33.42 -17.49
N ARG A 3 -1.58 32.57 -16.60
CA ARG A 3 -1.27 31.18 -16.96
C ARG A 3 -2.58 30.51 -17.37
N LYS A 4 -2.64 29.96 -18.59
CA LYS A 4 -3.81 29.20 -19.09
C LYS A 4 -4.06 27.91 -18.29
N THR A 5 -3.11 27.51 -17.44
CA THR A 5 -3.18 26.37 -16.53
C THR A 5 -2.73 26.82 -15.14
N PRO A 6 -3.56 26.69 -14.08
CA PRO A 6 -3.19 27.12 -12.74
C PRO A 6 -2.05 26.27 -12.14
N ILE A 7 -1.30 26.84 -11.19
CA ILE A 7 -0.14 26.22 -10.51
C ILE A 7 -0.50 24.84 -9.92
N VAL A 8 -1.73 24.67 -9.44
CA VAL A 8 -2.22 23.38 -8.90
C VAL A 8 -2.08 22.23 -9.90
N VAL A 9 -2.19 22.48 -11.21
CA VAL A 9 -2.07 21.44 -12.23
C VAL A 9 -0.63 20.92 -12.34
N ASP A 10 0.37 21.78 -12.14
CA ASP A 10 1.77 21.37 -12.13
C ASP A 10 2.08 20.54 -10.88
N ILE A 11 1.56 20.94 -9.70
CA ILE A 11 1.67 20.18 -8.44
C ILE A 11 1.05 18.79 -8.59
N ILE A 12 -0.17 18.72 -9.11
CA ILE A 12 -0.89 17.47 -9.38
C ILE A 12 -0.13 16.58 -10.35
N SER A 13 0.50 17.16 -11.38
CA SER A 13 1.26 16.39 -12.36
C SER A 13 2.55 15.81 -11.78
N LYS A 14 3.13 16.47 -10.77
CA LYS A 14 4.34 16.02 -10.09
C LYS A 14 4.09 14.96 -9.02
N TYR A 15 3.01 15.05 -8.25
CA TYR A 15 2.76 14.13 -7.12
C TYR A 15 1.54 13.22 -7.31
N GLY A 16 0.78 13.38 -8.39
CA GLY A 16 -0.37 12.56 -8.72
C GLY A 16 -1.45 12.59 -7.64
N SER A 17 -2.03 11.43 -7.31
CA SER A 17 -3.13 11.34 -6.32
C SER A 17 -2.72 11.71 -4.90
N PHE A 18 -1.42 11.86 -4.62
CA PHE A 18 -0.94 12.37 -3.34
C PHE A 18 -1.23 13.86 -3.17
N SER A 19 -1.42 14.60 -4.27
CA SER A 19 -1.86 16.01 -4.23
C SER A 19 -3.35 16.18 -3.92
N LEU A 20 -4.06 15.14 -3.47
CA LEU A 20 -5.50 15.21 -3.24
C LEU A 20 -5.91 16.33 -2.26
N PRO A 21 -5.20 16.60 -1.15
CA PRO A 21 -5.52 17.74 -0.28
C PRO A 21 -5.42 19.09 -0.99
N PHE A 22 -4.36 19.30 -1.79
CA PHE A 22 -4.20 20.52 -2.61
C PHE A 22 -5.32 20.65 -3.64
N LEU A 23 -5.74 19.53 -4.23
CA LEU A 23 -6.88 19.52 -5.15
C LEU A 23 -8.17 19.97 -4.46
N TYR A 24 -8.45 19.48 -3.24
CA TYR A 24 -9.62 19.91 -2.46
C TYR A 24 -9.54 21.39 -2.14
N PHE A 25 -8.39 21.85 -1.63
CA PHE A 25 -8.14 23.25 -1.31
C PHE A 25 -8.40 24.17 -2.51
N SER A 26 -7.83 23.86 -3.69
CA SER A 26 -8.03 24.68 -4.89
C SER A 26 -9.47 24.65 -5.41
N LEU A 27 -10.22 23.55 -5.20
CA LEU A 27 -11.64 23.50 -5.58
C LEU A 27 -12.54 24.35 -4.67
N GLU A 28 -12.15 24.54 -3.41
CA GLU A 28 -12.94 25.22 -2.39
C GLU A 28 -12.58 26.71 -2.25
N HIS A 29 -11.30 27.05 -2.40
CA HIS A 29 -10.79 28.37 -2.02
C HIS A 29 -10.17 29.17 -3.17
N GLU A 30 -9.79 28.55 -4.28
CA GLU A 30 -9.15 29.27 -5.40
C GLU A 30 -10.16 29.73 -6.46
N LYS A 31 -9.91 30.93 -7.01
CA LYS A 31 -10.60 31.42 -8.22
C LYS A 31 -10.03 30.71 -9.45
N ILE A 32 -10.64 29.59 -9.84
CA ILE A 32 -10.25 28.80 -11.02
C ILE A 32 -11.25 28.95 -12.16
N THR A 33 -10.76 28.89 -13.41
CA THR A 33 -11.62 28.92 -14.60
C THR A 33 -12.54 27.69 -14.65
N SER A 34 -13.72 27.84 -15.26
CA SER A 34 -14.69 26.74 -15.36
C SER A 34 -14.11 25.46 -16.00
N PRO A 35 -13.37 25.52 -17.13
CA PRO A 35 -12.71 24.33 -17.68
C PRO A 35 -11.72 23.66 -16.72
N CYS A 36 -10.95 24.46 -15.97
CA CYS A 36 -10.01 23.93 -14.98
C CYS A 36 -10.75 23.28 -13.81
N LYS A 37 -11.84 23.87 -13.33
CA LYS A 37 -12.71 23.28 -12.30
C LYS A 37 -13.19 21.89 -12.71
N TYR A 38 -13.66 21.72 -13.94
CA TYR A 38 -14.10 20.42 -14.45
C TYR A 38 -12.95 19.41 -14.57
N TYR A 39 -11.74 19.85 -14.95
CA TYR A 39 -10.56 18.98 -14.93
C TYR A 39 -10.23 18.49 -13.50
N LEU A 40 -10.18 19.39 -12.51
CA LEU A 40 -9.93 19.04 -11.12
C LEU A 40 -11.04 18.15 -10.53
N LEU A 41 -12.30 18.43 -10.83
CA LEU A 41 -13.43 17.57 -10.43
C LEU A 41 -13.35 16.18 -11.06
N THR A 42 -12.93 16.09 -12.32
CA THR A 42 -12.69 14.81 -12.99
C THR A 42 -11.64 14.00 -12.24
N LEU A 43 -10.49 14.60 -11.91
CA LEU A 43 -9.44 13.95 -11.12
C LEU A 43 -9.93 13.55 -9.72
N LYS A 44 -10.66 14.43 -9.03
CA LYS A 44 -11.32 14.12 -7.74
C LYS A 44 -12.20 12.87 -7.84
N HIS A 45 -12.98 12.74 -8.91
CA HIS A 45 -13.84 11.58 -9.10
C HIS A 45 -13.05 10.32 -9.47
N ILE A 46 -12.05 10.42 -10.35
CA ILE A 46 -11.14 9.30 -10.67
C ILE A 46 -10.46 8.79 -9.41
N TRP A 47 -9.82 9.67 -8.65
CA TRP A 47 -9.09 9.29 -7.44
C TRP A 47 -10.04 8.75 -6.39
N ASN A 48 -11.30 9.21 -6.36
CA ASN A 48 -12.31 8.63 -5.49
C ASN A 48 -12.95 7.31 -5.99
N GLY A 49 -12.51 6.78 -7.13
CA GLY A 49 -13.08 5.58 -7.74
C GLY A 49 -14.49 5.77 -8.34
N LYS A 50 -14.97 7.00 -8.48
CA LYS A 50 -16.31 7.33 -8.98
C LYS A 50 -16.29 7.52 -10.51
N TYR A 51 -15.98 6.45 -11.26
CA TYR A 51 -15.68 6.55 -12.69
C TYR A 51 -16.86 6.99 -13.56
N GLN A 52 -18.10 6.59 -13.26
CA GLN A 52 -19.28 7.06 -14.00
C GLN A 52 -19.50 8.56 -13.83
N LYS A 53 -19.35 9.06 -12.58
CA LYS A 53 -19.40 10.51 -12.31
C LYS A 53 -18.22 11.24 -12.94
N ALA A 54 -17.05 10.63 -12.99
CA ALA A 54 -15.90 11.18 -13.69
C ALA A 54 -16.17 11.31 -15.20
N LEU A 55 -16.85 10.33 -15.82
CA LEU A 55 -17.20 10.35 -17.24
C LEU A 55 -18.15 11.50 -17.58
N SER A 56 -19.23 11.67 -16.82
CA SER A 56 -20.16 12.78 -17.04
C SER A 56 -19.50 14.14 -16.79
N THR A 57 -18.59 14.23 -15.80
CA THR A 57 -17.84 15.45 -15.48
C THR A 57 -16.84 15.80 -16.59
N VAL A 58 -16.11 14.82 -17.12
CA VAL A 58 -15.12 15.07 -18.19
C VAL A 58 -15.80 15.51 -19.48
N GLU A 59 -16.97 14.95 -19.80
CA GLU A 59 -17.76 15.32 -20.98
C GLU A 59 -18.26 16.77 -20.92
N ARG A 60 -18.79 17.19 -19.75
CA ARG A 60 -19.13 18.60 -19.52
C ARG A 60 -17.91 19.51 -19.57
N GLY A 61 -16.76 19.08 -19.04
CA GLY A 61 -15.52 19.84 -19.13
C GLY A 61 -15.07 20.09 -20.57
N LEU A 62 -15.21 19.07 -21.44
CA LEU A 62 -14.80 19.16 -22.84
C LEU A 62 -15.61 20.18 -23.63
N THR A 63 -16.93 20.33 -23.38
CA THR A 63 -17.77 21.33 -24.07
C THR A 63 -17.39 22.78 -23.71
N LEU A 64 -16.77 22.98 -22.55
CA LEU A 64 -16.36 24.29 -22.03
C LEU A 64 -14.94 24.69 -22.46
N CYS A 65 -14.16 23.78 -23.07
CA CYS A 65 -12.76 24.02 -23.41
C CYS A 65 -12.51 24.76 -24.74
N LYS A 66 -13.50 25.48 -25.29
CA LYS A 66 -13.48 26.08 -26.64
C LYS A 66 -12.16 26.80 -26.98
N ASN A 67 -11.58 27.54 -26.03
CA ASN A 67 -10.36 28.33 -26.23
C ASN A 67 -9.12 27.82 -25.46
N ASN A 68 -9.20 26.68 -24.76
CA ASN A 68 -8.10 26.11 -23.97
C ASN A 68 -7.72 24.71 -24.45
N LYS A 69 -6.94 24.66 -25.54
CA LYS A 69 -6.44 23.40 -26.13
C LYS A 69 -5.66 22.54 -25.13
N THR A 70 -4.92 23.14 -24.20
CA THR A 70 -4.16 22.37 -23.20
C THR A 70 -5.10 21.57 -22.29
N LEU A 71 -6.08 22.22 -21.66
CA LEU A 71 -7.06 21.54 -20.81
C LEU A 71 -7.92 20.56 -21.60
N TYR A 72 -8.29 20.89 -22.84
CA TYR A 72 -9.03 19.99 -23.72
C TYR A 72 -8.31 18.64 -23.89
N PHE A 73 -7.03 18.65 -24.24
CA PHE A 73 -6.27 17.41 -24.42
C PHE A 73 -5.97 16.67 -23.10
N LEU A 74 -5.82 17.39 -21.99
CA LEU A 74 -5.72 16.77 -20.67
C LEU A 74 -7.01 16.04 -20.29
N LEU A 75 -8.17 16.66 -20.52
CA LEU A 75 -9.48 16.03 -20.32
C LEU A 75 -9.67 14.82 -21.25
N LEU A 76 -9.30 14.90 -22.53
CA LEU A 76 -9.36 13.74 -23.43
C LEU A 76 -8.47 12.59 -22.95
N SER A 77 -7.27 12.88 -22.46
CA SER A 77 -6.38 11.89 -21.86
C SER A 77 -7.03 11.21 -20.64
N GLN A 78 -7.68 11.98 -19.76
CA GLN A 78 -8.44 11.40 -18.64
C GLN A 78 -9.66 10.59 -19.12
N LYS A 79 -10.41 11.10 -20.12
CA LYS A 79 -11.55 10.40 -20.72
C LYS A 79 -11.15 9.04 -21.26
N LEU A 80 -10.01 8.93 -21.95
CA LEU A 80 -9.48 7.66 -22.45
C LEU A 80 -9.31 6.63 -21.32
N LEU A 81 -8.73 7.03 -20.19
CA LEU A 81 -8.55 6.16 -19.02
C LEU A 81 -9.89 5.80 -18.36
N ILE A 82 -10.81 6.77 -18.24
CA ILE A 82 -12.14 6.54 -17.66
C ILE A 82 -12.94 5.55 -18.50
N LEU A 83 -12.99 5.72 -19.83
CA LEU A 83 -13.73 4.84 -20.75
C LEU A 83 -13.27 3.38 -20.60
N LYS A 84 -11.96 3.17 -20.44
CA LYS A 84 -11.44 1.82 -20.19
C LYS A 84 -11.88 1.26 -18.85
N ARG A 85 -11.92 2.08 -17.81
CA ARG A 85 -12.36 1.68 -16.46
C ARG A 85 -13.87 1.43 -16.38
N THR A 86 -14.66 2.01 -17.28
CA THR A 86 -16.11 1.79 -17.39
C THR A 86 -16.49 0.77 -18.47
N ASN A 87 -15.53 -0.07 -18.91
CA ASN A 87 -15.71 -1.11 -19.93
C ASN A 87 -16.22 -0.62 -21.31
N LYS A 88 -16.12 0.68 -21.60
CA LYS A 88 -16.43 1.28 -22.91
C LYS A 88 -15.26 1.13 -23.88
N ASN A 89 -14.85 -0.11 -24.13
CA ASN A 89 -13.61 -0.45 -24.84
C ASN A 89 -13.56 0.11 -26.27
N LYS A 90 -14.66 0.00 -27.05
CA LYS A 90 -14.71 0.49 -28.43
C LYS A 90 -14.53 2.02 -28.50
N GLU A 91 -15.22 2.76 -27.64
CA GLU A 91 -15.07 4.22 -27.55
C GLU A 91 -13.65 4.61 -27.14
N ALA A 92 -13.05 3.88 -26.20
CA ALA A 92 -11.69 4.12 -25.74
C ALA A 92 -10.66 3.90 -26.87
N ASP A 93 -10.79 2.82 -27.64
CA ASP A 93 -9.92 2.51 -28.77
C ASP A 93 -10.01 3.60 -29.87
N ASN A 94 -11.22 4.05 -30.18
CA ASN A 94 -11.45 5.13 -31.14
C ASN A 94 -10.81 6.45 -30.68
N LEU A 95 -10.96 6.79 -29.39
CA LEU A 95 -10.34 7.98 -28.81
C LEU A 95 -8.81 7.87 -28.80
N PHE A 96 -8.26 6.68 -28.51
CA PHE A 96 -6.82 6.41 -28.61
C PHE A 96 -6.30 6.68 -30.03
N LEU A 97 -6.97 6.18 -31.07
CA LEU A 97 -6.59 6.40 -32.46
C LEU A 97 -6.66 7.89 -32.85
N ASN A 98 -7.69 8.60 -32.40
CA ASN A 98 -7.83 10.03 -32.66
C ASN A 98 -6.68 10.81 -32.02
N LEU A 99 -6.41 10.60 -30.73
CA LEU A 99 -5.31 11.24 -30.01
C LEU A 99 -3.95 10.91 -30.64
N LYS A 100 -3.75 9.66 -31.07
CA LYS A 100 -2.53 9.23 -31.78
C LYS A 100 -2.36 9.98 -33.11
N ARG A 101 -3.41 10.04 -33.96
CA ARG A 101 -3.36 10.72 -35.27
C ARG A 101 -3.12 12.22 -35.12
N ASN A 102 -3.69 12.84 -34.09
CA ASN A 102 -3.58 14.28 -33.84
C ASN A 102 -2.47 14.66 -32.85
N PHE A 103 -1.55 13.75 -32.52
CA PHE A 103 -0.57 13.96 -31.45
C PHE A 103 0.33 15.19 -31.66
N THR A 104 0.71 15.47 -32.90
CA THR A 104 1.53 16.64 -33.26
C THR A 104 0.82 17.97 -33.01
N LYS A 105 -0.52 17.98 -32.99
CA LYS A 105 -1.36 19.16 -32.73
C LYS A 105 -1.58 19.44 -31.24
N ILE A 106 -1.13 18.55 -30.35
CA ILE A 106 -1.31 18.69 -28.90
C ILE A 106 -0.32 19.72 -28.35
N PRO A 107 -0.74 20.73 -27.56
CA PRO A 107 0.17 21.71 -26.96
C PRO A 107 1.27 21.07 -26.11
N LYS A 108 2.48 21.64 -26.13
CA LYS A 108 3.69 21.08 -25.46
C LYS A 108 3.45 20.69 -24.00
N HIS A 109 2.74 21.53 -23.23
CA HIS A 109 2.44 21.28 -21.81
C HIS A 109 1.55 20.03 -21.62
N ALA A 110 0.47 19.88 -22.40
CA ALA A 110 -0.38 18.69 -22.35
C ALA A 110 0.28 17.45 -22.97
N ARG A 111 1.16 17.64 -23.97
CA ARG A 111 1.74 16.56 -24.78
C ARG A 111 2.51 15.55 -23.94
N LYS A 112 3.20 15.97 -22.87
CA LYS A 112 3.92 15.08 -21.94
C LYS A 112 2.97 14.06 -21.27
N ILE A 113 1.86 14.56 -20.72
CA ILE A 113 0.85 13.73 -20.03
C ILE A 113 0.08 12.87 -21.03
N VAL A 114 -0.28 13.41 -22.19
CA VAL A 114 -0.97 12.61 -23.21
C VAL A 114 -0.06 11.49 -23.73
N ALA A 115 1.23 11.76 -23.92
CA ALA A 115 2.19 10.76 -24.38
C ALA A 115 2.30 9.57 -23.42
N THR A 116 2.44 9.83 -22.12
CA THR A 116 2.54 8.78 -21.10
C THR A 116 1.25 7.96 -21.04
N THR A 117 0.08 8.60 -21.14
CA THR A 117 -1.21 7.94 -21.21
C THR A 117 -1.32 7.02 -22.44
N LEU A 118 -1.01 7.53 -23.64
CA LEU A 118 -1.10 6.74 -24.87
C LEU A 118 -0.16 5.53 -24.86
N LEU A 119 1.09 5.70 -24.39
CA LEU A 119 2.04 4.60 -24.26
C LEU A 119 1.54 3.53 -23.29
N ASN A 120 1.12 3.93 -22.10
CA ASN A 120 0.64 2.99 -21.08
C ASN A 120 -0.65 2.31 -21.52
N TYR A 121 -1.56 3.03 -22.19
CA TYR A 121 -2.79 2.48 -22.71
C TYR A 121 -2.51 1.40 -23.76
N PHE A 122 -1.65 1.70 -24.75
CA PHE A 122 -1.24 0.74 -25.77
C PHE A 122 -0.59 -0.49 -25.13
N ALA A 123 0.41 -0.26 -24.28
CA ALA A 123 1.15 -1.33 -23.62
C ALA A 123 0.29 -2.18 -22.68
N SER A 124 -0.81 -1.65 -22.13
CA SER A 124 -1.66 -2.41 -21.21
C SER A 124 -2.84 -3.10 -21.92
N TYR A 125 -3.41 -2.51 -22.97
CA TYR A 125 -4.75 -2.90 -23.44
C TYR A 125 -4.87 -3.22 -24.92
N ILE A 126 -3.92 -2.78 -25.74
CA ILE A 126 -3.99 -3.00 -27.19
C ILE A 126 -3.18 -4.25 -27.54
N PRO A 127 -3.78 -5.26 -28.21
CA PRO A 127 -3.04 -6.34 -28.84
C PRO A 127 -2.19 -5.80 -30.00
N TYR A 128 -0.98 -6.34 -30.19
CA TYR A 128 -0.10 -5.90 -31.28
C TYR A 128 -0.70 -6.13 -32.68
N SER A 129 -1.59 -7.12 -32.81
CA SER A 129 -2.31 -7.41 -34.05
C SER A 129 -3.34 -6.34 -34.42
N LYS A 130 -3.81 -5.54 -33.45
CA LYS A 130 -4.94 -4.62 -33.67
C LYS A 130 -4.52 -3.26 -34.21
N PHE A 131 -3.52 -2.62 -33.59
CA PHE A 131 -3.07 -1.28 -33.97
C PHE A 131 -1.54 -1.16 -33.93
N SER A 132 -0.99 -0.29 -34.77
CA SER A 132 0.44 0.03 -34.71
C SER A 132 0.80 0.77 -33.42
N LYS A 133 2.02 0.53 -32.93
CA LYS A 133 2.57 1.14 -31.72
C LYS A 133 2.55 2.67 -31.78
N PHE A 134 2.26 3.30 -30.65
CA PHE A 134 2.49 4.73 -30.46
C PHE A 134 3.98 5.00 -30.20
N ARG A 135 4.60 5.86 -31.03
CA ARG A 135 6.01 6.22 -30.93
C ARG A 135 6.14 7.65 -30.44
N ILE A 136 7.12 7.88 -29.55
CA ILE A 136 7.48 9.21 -29.06
C ILE A 136 8.95 9.47 -29.41
N PHE A 137 9.25 10.70 -29.83
CA PHE A 137 10.60 11.15 -30.16
C PHE A 137 10.83 12.54 -29.54
N GLY A 138 12.06 12.80 -29.06
CA GLY A 138 12.50 14.12 -28.60
C GLY A 138 12.85 14.22 -27.12
N LYS A 139 13.80 15.11 -26.80
CA LYS A 139 14.39 15.30 -25.46
C LYS A 139 13.41 15.81 -24.39
N ILE A 140 12.31 16.45 -24.80
CA ILE A 140 11.32 17.05 -23.89
C ILE A 140 10.67 16.05 -22.92
N TYR A 141 10.72 14.75 -23.24
CA TYR A 141 10.18 13.67 -22.43
C TYR A 141 11.22 13.09 -21.46
N GLU A 142 12.51 13.32 -21.71
CA GLU A 142 13.62 12.86 -20.89
C GLU A 142 13.96 13.86 -19.79
N GLU A 143 13.76 15.15 -20.04
CA GLU A 143 13.98 16.25 -19.09
C GLU A 143 12.91 16.31 -17.97
N ASP A 144 11.75 15.68 -18.17
CA ASP A 144 10.65 15.67 -17.20
C ASP A 144 10.62 14.35 -16.44
N ASN A 145 11.13 14.34 -15.21
CA ASN A 145 11.24 13.11 -14.41
C ASN A 145 9.90 12.37 -14.20
N SER A 146 8.78 13.11 -14.10
CA SER A 146 7.46 12.49 -13.97
C SER A 146 7.08 11.77 -15.27
N ALA A 147 7.19 12.45 -16.41
CA ALA A 147 6.91 11.85 -17.71
C ALA A 147 7.85 10.67 -18.01
N LYS A 148 9.16 10.83 -17.76
CA LYS A 148 10.18 9.80 -17.96
C LYS A 148 9.87 8.53 -17.18
N THR A 149 9.45 8.65 -15.93
CA THR A 149 9.00 7.53 -15.09
C THR A 149 7.91 6.71 -15.79
N PHE A 150 6.82 7.36 -16.21
CA PHE A 150 5.69 6.65 -16.81
C PHE A 150 5.97 6.16 -18.25
N ILE A 151 6.90 6.79 -18.97
CA ILE A 151 7.40 6.28 -20.26
C ILE A 151 8.16 4.98 -20.06
N LEU A 152 9.10 4.95 -19.10
CA LEU A 152 9.87 3.74 -18.80
C LEU A 152 8.96 2.59 -18.37
N MET A 153 7.94 2.86 -17.54
CA MET A 153 6.91 1.86 -17.20
C MET A 153 6.14 1.35 -18.44
N GLY A 154 5.78 2.24 -19.37
CA GLY A 154 5.13 1.85 -20.62
C GLY A 154 6.01 0.96 -21.49
N LYS A 155 7.31 1.30 -21.60
CA LYS A 155 8.32 0.48 -22.29
C LYS A 155 8.53 -0.86 -21.59
N ALA A 156 8.56 -0.88 -20.26
CA ALA A 156 8.71 -2.10 -19.47
C ALA A 156 7.60 -3.10 -19.77
N LYS A 157 6.34 -2.66 -19.71
CA LYS A 157 5.17 -3.49 -20.07
C LYS A 157 5.25 -4.06 -21.48
N GLU A 158 5.77 -3.28 -22.42
CA GLU A 158 5.96 -3.73 -23.80
C GLU A 158 7.01 -4.85 -23.90
N GLU A 159 8.13 -4.73 -23.20
CA GLU A 159 9.15 -5.79 -23.14
C GLU A 159 8.61 -7.04 -22.44
N ILE A 160 7.86 -6.90 -21.35
CA ILE A 160 7.18 -8.03 -20.70
C ILE A 160 6.22 -8.74 -21.66
N LYS A 161 5.40 -7.99 -22.40
CA LYS A 161 4.49 -8.56 -23.41
C LYS A 161 5.21 -9.32 -24.53
N LYS A 162 6.48 -9.01 -24.78
CA LYS A 162 7.35 -9.72 -25.73
C LYS A 162 8.13 -10.86 -25.07
N ASN A 163 7.76 -11.26 -23.85
CA ASN A 163 8.47 -12.24 -23.02
C ASN A 163 9.93 -11.86 -22.70
N ASN A 164 10.30 -10.58 -22.80
CA ASN A 164 11.62 -10.09 -22.42
C ASN A 164 11.61 -9.60 -20.96
N LEU A 165 11.51 -10.57 -20.04
CA LEU A 165 11.36 -10.30 -18.61
C LEU A 165 12.52 -9.45 -18.05
N ARG A 166 13.76 -9.83 -18.33
CA ARG A 166 14.96 -9.17 -17.79
C ARG A 166 14.97 -7.68 -18.15
N LYS A 167 14.72 -7.35 -19.41
CA LYS A 167 14.69 -5.95 -19.87
C LYS A 167 13.49 -5.19 -19.31
N GLY A 168 12.32 -5.83 -19.28
CA GLY A 168 11.12 -5.23 -18.68
C GLY A 168 11.31 -4.85 -17.21
N VAL A 169 11.82 -5.77 -16.40
CA VAL A 169 12.13 -5.51 -14.98
C VAL A 169 13.20 -4.44 -14.82
N THR A 170 14.26 -4.47 -15.63
CA THR A 170 15.32 -3.44 -15.60
C THR A 170 14.74 -2.03 -15.82
N LEU A 171 13.84 -1.88 -16.79
CA LEU A 171 13.15 -0.62 -17.06
C LEU A 171 12.22 -0.19 -15.91
N TYR A 172 11.54 -1.12 -15.25
CA TYR A 172 10.77 -0.80 -14.04
C TYR A 172 11.65 -0.31 -12.89
N LEU A 173 12.81 -0.93 -12.67
CA LEU A 173 13.75 -0.52 -11.64
C LEU A 173 14.39 0.85 -11.94
N GLU A 174 14.66 1.15 -13.21
CA GLU A 174 15.08 2.49 -13.63
C GLU A 174 13.97 3.53 -13.37
N ALA A 175 12.72 3.21 -13.72
CA ALA A 175 11.57 4.06 -13.43
C ALA A 175 11.40 4.28 -11.91
N TYR A 176 11.60 3.25 -11.09
CA TYR A 176 11.57 3.36 -9.63
C TYR A 176 12.62 4.36 -9.12
N LYS A 177 13.87 4.28 -9.59
CA LYS A 177 14.93 5.21 -9.19
C LYS A 177 14.51 6.67 -9.43
N ILE A 178 13.98 6.96 -10.62
CA ILE A 178 13.53 8.32 -10.98
C ILE A 178 12.31 8.72 -10.13
N ALA A 179 11.33 7.84 -9.97
CA ALA A 179 10.14 8.12 -9.16
C ALA A 179 10.49 8.44 -7.70
N ASN A 180 11.53 7.79 -7.17
CA ASN A 180 12.03 8.02 -5.81
C ASN A 180 12.72 9.39 -5.65
N LEU A 181 13.39 9.89 -6.70
CA LEU A 181 14.01 11.23 -6.69
C LEU A 181 12.98 12.37 -6.66
N ILE A 182 11.83 12.19 -7.31
CA ILE A 182 10.73 13.17 -7.33
C ILE A 182 9.55 12.75 -6.44
N PRO A 183 9.85 12.16 -5.26
CA PRO A 183 9.05 11.21 -4.48
C PRO A 183 7.60 11.07 -4.95
N HIS A 184 7.41 10.45 -6.12
CA HIS A 184 6.14 10.32 -6.81
C HIS A 184 5.46 9.01 -6.40
N PRO A 185 4.44 9.03 -5.51
CA PRO A 185 3.99 7.80 -4.84
C PRO A 185 3.43 6.75 -5.80
N THR A 186 2.65 7.18 -6.81
CA THR A 186 2.11 6.26 -7.83
C THR A 186 3.20 5.60 -8.66
N GLY A 187 4.25 6.33 -9.06
CA GLY A 187 5.38 5.77 -9.80
C GLY A 187 6.15 4.76 -8.95
N ILE A 188 6.46 5.10 -7.70
CA ILE A 188 7.15 4.22 -6.75
C ILE A 188 6.35 2.92 -6.54
N ILE A 189 5.08 3.03 -6.15
CA ILE A 189 4.23 1.87 -5.83
C ILE A 189 4.06 0.97 -7.05
N ASN A 190 3.74 1.53 -8.23
CA ASN A 190 3.48 0.71 -9.40
C ASN A 190 4.74 0.01 -9.93
N THR A 191 5.90 0.68 -9.91
CA THR A 191 7.16 0.09 -10.38
C THR A 191 7.63 -1.04 -9.48
N LEU A 192 7.53 -0.86 -8.16
CA LEU A 192 7.83 -1.92 -7.18
C LEU A 192 6.82 -3.08 -7.27
N ASN A 193 5.53 -2.78 -7.41
CA ASN A 193 4.48 -3.77 -7.60
C ASN A 193 4.75 -4.66 -8.81
N ASP A 194 4.91 -4.05 -9.98
CA ASP A 194 5.09 -4.78 -11.22
C ASP A 194 6.41 -5.57 -11.20
N SER A 195 7.50 -4.99 -10.70
CA SER A 195 8.78 -5.69 -10.56
C SER A 195 8.68 -6.91 -9.63
N SER A 196 8.02 -6.77 -8.48
CA SER A 196 7.81 -7.88 -7.55
C SER A 196 6.95 -8.97 -8.20
N TRP A 197 5.83 -8.60 -8.80
CA TRP A 197 4.90 -9.54 -9.42
C TRP A 197 5.55 -10.41 -10.51
N TYR A 198 6.36 -9.80 -11.38
CA TYR A 198 7.01 -10.51 -12.48
C TYR A 198 8.25 -11.32 -12.05
N LEU A 199 8.86 -10.99 -10.91
CA LEU A 199 10.01 -11.72 -10.37
C LEU A 199 9.63 -12.82 -9.38
N LYS A 200 8.40 -12.86 -8.86
CA LYS A 200 8.03 -13.72 -7.72
C LYS A 200 8.35 -15.20 -7.90
N ASP A 201 8.19 -15.73 -9.11
CA ASP A 201 8.39 -17.15 -9.40
C ASP A 201 9.85 -17.47 -9.78
N LEU A 202 10.51 -16.59 -10.52
CA LEU A 202 11.86 -16.82 -11.06
C LEU A 202 12.99 -16.35 -10.13
N HIS A 203 12.74 -15.27 -9.37
CA HIS A 203 13.68 -14.69 -8.42
C HIS A 203 12.96 -14.31 -7.12
N PRO A 204 12.42 -15.31 -6.38
CA PRO A 204 11.54 -15.08 -5.23
C PRO A 204 12.16 -14.21 -4.14
N LYS A 205 13.47 -14.33 -3.86
CA LYS A 205 14.17 -13.52 -2.87
C LYS A 205 14.31 -12.05 -3.28
N ILE A 206 14.61 -11.78 -4.56
CA ILE A 206 14.64 -10.41 -5.10
C ILE A 206 13.24 -9.81 -5.05
N SER A 207 12.24 -10.60 -5.45
CA SER A 207 10.84 -10.19 -5.35
C SER A 207 10.44 -9.87 -3.91
N SER A 208 10.86 -10.67 -2.93
CA SER A 208 10.61 -10.42 -1.50
C SER A 208 11.21 -9.10 -1.04
N TYR A 209 12.46 -8.79 -1.43
CA TYR A 209 13.10 -7.52 -1.11
C TYR A 209 12.34 -6.32 -1.69
N LEU A 210 11.92 -6.40 -2.95
CA LEU A 210 11.12 -5.35 -3.61
C LEU A 210 9.73 -5.21 -2.99
N SER A 211 9.09 -6.33 -2.63
CA SER A 211 7.80 -6.39 -1.96
C SER A 211 7.85 -5.74 -0.56
N ASN A 212 8.94 -5.92 0.19
CA ASN A 212 9.11 -5.25 1.48
C ASN A 212 9.21 -3.72 1.33
N LYS A 213 9.92 -3.23 0.30
CA LYS A 213 9.90 -1.79 -0.05
C LYS A 213 8.51 -1.33 -0.46
N LEU A 214 7.80 -2.14 -1.24
CA LEU A 214 6.44 -1.85 -1.68
C LEU A 214 5.48 -1.70 -0.48
N ALA A 215 5.55 -2.63 0.47
CA ALA A 215 4.78 -2.59 1.72
C ALA A 215 5.11 -1.34 2.54
N TYR A 216 6.40 -0.99 2.67
CA TYR A 216 6.83 0.24 3.32
C TYR A 216 6.21 1.48 2.66
N PHE A 217 6.37 1.65 1.34
CA PHE A 217 5.82 2.81 0.64
C PHE A 217 4.28 2.83 0.60
N LEU A 218 3.62 1.67 0.65
CA LEU A 218 2.18 1.59 0.80
C LEU A 218 1.75 2.18 2.15
N GLY A 219 2.40 1.79 3.25
CA GLY A 219 2.15 2.35 4.58
C GLY A 219 2.55 3.81 4.69
N PHE A 220 3.63 4.20 4.02
CA PHE A 220 4.13 5.56 3.99
C PHE A 220 3.20 6.52 3.25
N TYR A 221 2.51 6.10 2.18
CA TYR A 221 1.77 7.04 1.33
C TYR A 221 0.25 6.89 1.34
N LYS A 222 -0.32 5.74 1.72
CA LYS A 222 -1.73 5.42 1.47
C LYS A 222 -2.51 5.14 2.74
N GLU A 223 -3.68 5.77 2.85
CA GLU A 223 -4.68 5.48 3.89
C GLU A 223 -5.89 4.71 3.32
N ASP A 224 -6.18 4.88 2.02
CA ASP A 224 -7.31 4.28 1.31
C ASP A 224 -6.95 2.91 0.70
N LEU A 225 -6.52 1.98 1.54
CA LEU A 225 -5.94 0.69 1.11
C LEU A 225 -6.84 -0.17 0.22
N HIS A 226 -8.17 -0.04 0.33
CA HIS A 226 -9.13 -0.73 -0.56
C HIS A 226 -8.88 -0.44 -2.05
N ARG A 227 -8.24 0.68 -2.41
CA ARG A 227 -7.89 1.01 -3.80
C ARG A 227 -6.59 0.36 -4.29
N PHE A 228 -5.85 -0.25 -3.38
CA PHE A 228 -4.54 -0.86 -3.61
C PHE A 228 -4.57 -2.38 -3.39
N LEU A 229 -5.72 -3.03 -3.59
CA LEU A 229 -5.84 -4.48 -3.47
C LEU A 229 -4.87 -5.24 -4.38
N TYR A 230 -4.59 -4.74 -5.60
CA TYR A 230 -3.60 -5.35 -6.49
C TYR A 230 -2.17 -5.35 -5.89
N VAL A 231 -1.85 -4.32 -5.08
CA VAL A 231 -0.58 -4.20 -4.36
C VAL A 231 -0.54 -5.19 -3.21
N LEU A 232 -1.61 -5.23 -2.41
CA LEU A 232 -1.72 -6.17 -1.29
C LEU A 232 -1.73 -7.63 -1.75
N ASP A 233 -2.36 -7.93 -2.88
CA ASP A 233 -2.30 -9.25 -3.52
C ASP A 233 -0.87 -9.62 -3.93
N THR A 234 -0.14 -8.69 -4.57
CA THR A 234 1.27 -8.91 -4.91
C THR A 234 2.10 -9.19 -3.66
N ILE A 235 1.95 -8.38 -2.60
CA ILE A 235 2.66 -8.57 -1.33
C ILE A 235 2.34 -9.95 -0.74
N PHE A 236 1.06 -10.30 -0.66
CA PHE A 236 0.58 -11.57 -0.11
C PHE A 236 1.14 -12.77 -0.87
N LYS A 237 1.08 -12.76 -2.21
CA LYS A 237 1.60 -13.84 -3.05
C LYS A 237 3.11 -13.99 -2.91
N VAL A 238 3.85 -12.88 -2.87
CA VAL A 238 5.31 -12.92 -2.70
C VAL A 238 5.70 -13.45 -1.32
N GLN A 239 4.99 -13.04 -0.26
CA GLN A 239 5.20 -13.55 1.10
C GLN A 239 4.89 -15.04 1.19
N TYR A 240 3.81 -15.48 0.54
CA TYR A 240 3.44 -16.90 0.48
C TYR A 240 4.54 -17.76 -0.14
N ILE A 241 5.01 -17.40 -1.34
CA ILE A 241 6.08 -18.10 -2.05
C ILE A 241 7.38 -18.14 -1.23
N ASN A 242 7.67 -17.07 -0.48
CA ASN A 242 8.89 -16.99 0.33
C ASN A 242 8.76 -17.54 1.74
N SER A 243 7.58 -18.05 2.12
CA SER A 243 7.28 -18.48 3.50
C SER A 243 7.56 -17.38 4.55
N ASP A 244 7.28 -16.12 4.18
CA ASP A 244 7.50 -14.95 5.03
C ASP A 244 6.38 -14.79 6.07
N LEU A 245 6.76 -14.74 7.36
CA LEU A 245 5.85 -14.53 8.49
C LEU A 245 5.08 -13.21 8.47
N ASN A 246 5.52 -12.22 7.69
CA ASN A 246 4.76 -11.00 7.46
C ASN A 246 3.41 -11.25 6.76
N ILE A 247 3.18 -12.46 6.23
CA ILE A 247 1.89 -12.84 5.66
C ILE A 247 0.71 -12.68 6.64
N PHE A 248 0.94 -12.87 7.95
CA PHE A 248 -0.12 -12.73 8.96
C PHE A 248 -0.62 -11.28 9.02
N GLU A 249 0.29 -10.32 9.03
CA GLU A 249 -0.02 -8.89 9.02
C GLU A 249 -0.68 -8.46 7.70
N THR A 250 -0.17 -8.91 6.55
CA THR A 250 -0.81 -8.65 5.24
C THR A 250 -2.22 -9.23 5.17
N SER A 251 -2.42 -10.41 5.74
CA SER A 251 -3.72 -11.09 5.77
C SER A 251 -4.73 -10.36 6.63
N ASP A 252 -4.32 -9.87 7.80
CA ASP A 252 -5.15 -9.02 8.66
C ASP A 252 -5.60 -7.74 7.91
N ILE A 253 -4.72 -7.15 7.10
CA ILE A 253 -5.06 -6.00 6.24
C ILE A 253 -6.08 -6.43 5.18
N LEU A 254 -5.78 -7.46 4.38
CA LEU A 254 -6.65 -7.94 3.29
C LEU A 254 -8.06 -8.29 3.78
N VAL A 255 -8.17 -9.10 4.83
CA VAL A 255 -9.46 -9.54 5.38
C VAL A 255 -10.29 -8.36 5.88
N SER A 256 -9.66 -7.31 6.43
CA SER A 256 -10.40 -6.12 6.86
C SER A 256 -11.06 -5.36 5.69
N LEU A 257 -10.53 -5.52 4.47
CA LEU A 257 -10.99 -4.83 3.27
C LEU A 257 -12.09 -5.59 2.51
N GLU A 258 -12.46 -6.79 2.95
CA GLU A 258 -13.49 -7.64 2.32
C GLU A 258 -14.79 -6.88 2.04
N LYS A 259 -15.30 -6.14 3.04
CA LYS A 259 -16.53 -5.33 2.90
C LYS A 259 -16.41 -4.18 1.89
N SER A 260 -15.18 -3.80 1.52
CA SER A 260 -14.91 -2.73 0.57
C SER A 260 -14.82 -3.24 -0.87
N LEU A 261 -14.71 -4.55 -1.10
CA LEU A 261 -14.63 -5.14 -2.46
C LEU A 261 -15.80 -4.73 -3.34
N ASN A 262 -17.03 -4.84 -2.81
CA ASN A 262 -18.26 -4.53 -3.55
C ASN A 262 -18.39 -3.03 -3.87
N LYS A 263 -17.56 -2.16 -3.28
CA LYS A 263 -17.52 -0.72 -3.59
C LYS A 263 -16.59 -0.39 -4.76
N LEU A 264 -15.82 -1.36 -5.24
CA LEU A 264 -14.88 -1.19 -6.34
C LEU A 264 -15.53 -1.52 -7.67
N TYR A 265 -15.29 -0.67 -8.67
CA TYR A 265 -15.67 -0.96 -10.05
C TYR A 265 -14.66 -1.94 -10.66
N LEU A 266 -14.92 -3.23 -10.49
CA LEU A 266 -14.14 -4.34 -11.03
C LEU A 266 -15.01 -5.14 -12.01
N SER A 267 -14.36 -5.82 -12.97
CA SER A 267 -15.05 -6.87 -13.74
C SER A 267 -15.33 -8.07 -12.84
N ASP A 268 -16.31 -8.89 -13.20
CA ASP A 268 -16.70 -10.08 -12.41
C ASP A 268 -15.52 -11.02 -12.17
N ASP A 269 -14.69 -11.28 -13.19
CA ASP A 269 -13.50 -12.11 -13.06
C ASP A 269 -12.50 -11.55 -12.03
N LYS A 270 -12.28 -10.23 -12.03
CA LYS A 270 -11.37 -9.58 -11.09
C LYS A 270 -11.95 -9.58 -9.68
N LEU A 271 -13.25 -9.35 -9.56
CA LEU A 271 -13.94 -9.41 -8.28
C LEU A 271 -13.85 -10.81 -7.68
N LYS A 272 -14.10 -11.85 -8.49
CA LYS A 272 -13.93 -13.26 -8.09
C LYS A 272 -12.50 -13.54 -7.65
N TYR A 273 -11.51 -13.18 -8.47
CA TYR A 273 -10.09 -13.35 -8.14
C TYR A 273 -9.70 -12.74 -6.78
N TYR A 274 -10.13 -11.49 -6.49
CA TYR A 274 -9.82 -10.87 -5.21
C TYR A 274 -10.61 -11.47 -4.04
N LYS A 275 -11.84 -11.95 -4.26
CA LYS A 275 -12.57 -12.71 -3.24
C LYS A 275 -11.81 -13.99 -2.88
N ASP A 276 -11.32 -14.74 -3.87
CA ASP A 276 -10.54 -15.96 -3.65
C ASP A 276 -9.22 -15.68 -2.92
N THR A 277 -8.58 -14.55 -3.25
CA THR A 277 -7.38 -14.07 -2.55
C THR A 277 -7.65 -13.75 -1.09
N ILE A 278 -8.73 -13.03 -0.79
CA ILE A 278 -9.12 -12.72 0.59
C ILE A 278 -9.50 -13.99 1.35
N GLU A 279 -10.20 -14.93 0.71
CA GLU A 279 -10.54 -16.22 1.32
C GLU A 279 -9.27 -17.00 1.68
N SER A 280 -8.29 -17.01 0.77
CA SER A 280 -6.96 -17.58 1.04
C SER A 280 -6.26 -16.90 2.21
N ALA A 281 -6.36 -15.56 2.30
CA ALA A 281 -5.76 -14.79 3.39
C ALA A 281 -6.40 -15.09 4.77
N LYS A 282 -7.69 -15.49 4.83
CA LYS A 282 -8.34 -15.88 6.10
C LYS A 282 -7.65 -17.06 6.78
N ASN A 283 -6.96 -17.91 6.02
CA ASN A 283 -6.16 -19.00 6.58
C ASN A 283 -5.00 -18.50 7.44
N PHE A 284 -4.43 -17.34 7.11
CA PHE A 284 -3.31 -16.72 7.82
C PHE A 284 -3.77 -15.70 8.87
N LYS A 285 -5.01 -15.79 9.35
CA LYS A 285 -5.47 -14.93 10.45
C LYS A 285 -4.80 -15.33 11.75
N PHE A 286 -4.29 -14.35 12.50
CA PHE A 286 -3.67 -14.63 13.79
C PHE A 286 -4.71 -14.95 14.87
N PHE A 287 -4.50 -16.05 15.60
CA PHE A 287 -5.36 -16.47 16.71
C PHE A 287 -4.59 -16.53 18.03
N TYR A 288 -5.12 -15.87 19.06
CA TYR A 288 -4.51 -15.81 20.39
C TYR A 288 -4.70 -17.09 21.22
N ASN A 289 -5.71 -17.91 20.90
CA ASN A 289 -6.05 -19.09 21.67
C ASN A 289 -5.07 -20.25 21.44
N ASN A 290 -4.87 -21.08 22.47
CA ASN A 290 -4.22 -22.38 22.31
C ASN A 290 -5.15 -23.30 21.52
N LEU A 291 -4.70 -23.77 20.36
CA LEU A 291 -5.47 -24.66 19.50
C LEU A 291 -4.99 -26.11 19.64
N SER A 292 -5.89 -27.04 19.37
CA SER A 292 -5.60 -28.46 19.20
C SER A 292 -5.78 -28.79 17.72
N TYR A 293 -4.74 -29.28 17.07
CA TYR A 293 -4.75 -29.54 15.63
C TYR A 293 -4.92 -31.03 15.35
N ASN A 294 -5.77 -31.36 14.38
CA ASN A 294 -5.84 -32.73 13.86
C ASN A 294 -4.55 -33.06 13.12
N LYS A 295 -3.99 -34.26 13.36
CA LYS A 295 -2.77 -34.71 12.68
C LYS A 295 -2.84 -34.68 11.17
N SER A 296 -4.02 -34.94 10.59
CA SER A 296 -4.21 -34.90 9.15
C SER A 296 -4.01 -33.52 8.53
N LYS A 297 -4.07 -32.44 9.32
CA LYS A 297 -3.78 -31.07 8.88
C LYS A 297 -2.30 -30.66 9.06
N LEU A 298 -1.47 -31.58 9.54
CA LEU A 298 -0.03 -31.40 9.77
C LEU A 298 0.82 -32.20 8.76
N ILE A 299 0.19 -32.71 7.70
CA ILE A 299 0.80 -33.63 6.73
C ILE A 299 1.69 -32.84 5.76
N ASN A 300 2.90 -33.35 5.52
CA ASN A 300 3.90 -32.92 4.51
C ASN A 300 4.95 -31.87 4.89
N THR A 301 5.53 -31.94 6.09
CA THR A 301 6.91 -31.46 6.26
C THR A 301 7.81 -32.58 6.78
N ILE A 302 9.00 -32.72 6.17
CA ILE A 302 10.07 -33.63 6.59
C ILE A 302 10.36 -33.47 8.09
N LEU A 303 10.21 -32.26 8.62
CA LEU A 303 10.32 -31.92 10.04
C LEU A 303 9.37 -32.70 10.96
N LEU A 304 8.19 -33.13 10.53
CA LEU A 304 7.16 -33.66 11.43
C LEU A 304 7.07 -35.19 11.51
N LYS A 305 7.94 -35.96 10.84
CA LYS A 305 7.92 -37.42 10.95
C LYS A 305 7.98 -37.88 12.42
N ASP A 306 8.74 -37.18 13.28
CA ASP A 306 8.84 -37.52 14.71
C ASP A 306 7.62 -37.08 15.53
N LEU A 307 6.98 -35.95 15.20
CA LEU A 307 5.74 -35.50 15.83
C LEU A 307 4.54 -36.41 15.48
N LEU A 308 4.54 -36.96 14.25
CA LEU A 308 3.51 -37.86 13.75
C LEU A 308 3.59 -39.27 14.34
N LYS A 309 4.77 -39.73 14.82
CA LYS A 309 4.96 -41.02 15.52
C LYS A 309 4.18 -41.18 16.83
N THR A 310 3.68 -40.09 17.40
CA THR A 310 2.88 -40.14 18.65
C THR A 310 1.56 -40.92 18.45
N LYS A 311 1.02 -41.62 19.46
CA LYS A 311 -0.26 -42.36 19.28
C LYS A 311 -1.52 -41.48 19.17
N SER A 312 -1.44 -40.22 19.60
CA SER A 312 -2.60 -39.30 19.63
C SER A 312 -3.04 -38.84 18.23
N LYS A 313 -4.35 -38.77 17.98
CA LYS A 313 -4.94 -38.19 16.74
C LYS A 313 -4.84 -36.66 16.67
N ARG A 314 -4.62 -35.99 17.81
CA ARG A 314 -4.52 -34.53 17.94
C ARG A 314 -3.20 -34.11 18.57
N ILE A 315 -2.63 -33.00 18.10
CA ILE A 315 -1.40 -32.42 18.64
C ILE A 315 -1.71 -31.05 19.27
N LYS A 316 -1.28 -30.88 20.51
CA LYS A 316 -1.40 -29.61 21.24
C LYS A 316 -0.39 -28.60 20.67
N SER A 317 -0.80 -27.35 20.58
CA SER A 317 0.04 -26.23 20.14
C SER A 317 1.33 -26.07 20.97
N SER A 318 1.30 -26.40 22.28
CA SER A 318 2.50 -26.43 23.12
C SER A 318 3.55 -27.46 22.68
N THR A 319 3.12 -28.61 22.15
CA THR A 319 4.02 -29.66 21.63
C THR A 319 4.71 -29.19 20.36
N ILE A 320 3.97 -28.56 19.44
CA ILE A 320 4.52 -27.98 18.21
C ILE A 320 5.57 -26.92 18.55
N ARG A 321 5.26 -26.02 19.48
CA ARG A 321 6.21 -24.97 19.92
C ARG A 321 7.47 -25.56 20.54
N LYS A 322 7.38 -26.61 21.37
CA LYS A 322 8.57 -27.28 21.93
C LYS A 322 9.47 -27.85 20.84
N PHE A 323 8.89 -28.44 19.80
CA PHE A 323 9.64 -28.97 18.68
C PHE A 323 10.33 -27.87 17.85
N LEU A 324 9.63 -26.75 17.61
CA LEU A 324 10.16 -25.63 16.82
C LEU A 324 11.30 -24.85 17.49
N LYS A 325 11.41 -24.87 18.82
CA LYS A 325 12.45 -24.10 19.55
C LYS A 325 13.89 -24.44 19.16
N ASN A 326 14.13 -25.63 18.61
CA ASN A 326 15.47 -26.12 18.28
C ASN A 326 15.62 -26.38 16.77
N LYS A 327 14.81 -25.73 15.93
CA LYS A 327 14.76 -26.01 14.50
C LYS A 327 14.84 -24.74 13.68
N ASP A 328 15.57 -24.85 12.58
CA ASP A 328 15.68 -23.84 11.56
C ASP A 328 14.40 -23.73 10.73
N TYR A 329 13.77 -22.56 10.80
CA TYR A 329 12.45 -22.30 10.20
C TYR A 329 12.43 -22.26 8.68
N TYR A 330 13.57 -21.99 8.04
CA TYR A 330 13.69 -21.83 6.59
C TYR A 330 13.41 -23.11 5.78
N MET A 331 13.06 -24.22 6.45
CA MET A 331 12.65 -25.49 5.85
C MET A 331 11.13 -25.76 5.87
N ILE A 332 10.31 -24.80 6.33
CA ILE A 332 8.86 -24.98 6.45
C ILE A 332 8.14 -24.30 5.28
N ASP A 333 7.45 -25.10 4.48
CA ASP A 333 6.64 -24.67 3.33
C ASP A 333 5.20 -24.28 3.76
N PHE A 334 4.75 -23.10 3.32
CA PHE A 334 3.42 -22.56 3.62
C PHE A 334 2.27 -23.35 3.02
N GLU A 335 2.48 -24.00 1.88
CA GLU A 335 1.45 -24.83 1.24
C GLU A 335 0.99 -25.98 2.14
N ASN A 336 1.90 -26.51 2.96
CA ASN A 336 1.72 -27.80 3.62
C ASN A 336 1.69 -27.72 5.16
N SER A 337 1.77 -26.53 5.79
CA SER A 337 2.08 -26.46 7.24
C SER A 337 1.49 -25.29 8.02
N LEU A 338 0.32 -24.77 7.63
CA LEU A 338 -0.30 -23.59 8.27
C LEU A 338 -0.36 -23.62 9.82
N PRO A 339 -0.76 -24.72 10.49
CA PRO A 339 -0.72 -24.78 11.95
C PRO A 339 0.68 -24.58 12.55
N ILE A 340 1.72 -25.10 11.89
CA ILE A 340 3.12 -24.95 12.34
C ILE A 340 3.53 -23.49 12.23
N ILE A 341 3.19 -22.86 11.11
CA ILE A 341 3.56 -21.48 10.79
C ILE A 341 2.91 -20.51 11.79
N LEU A 342 1.64 -20.76 12.17
CA LEU A 342 0.98 -19.99 13.22
C LEU A 342 1.68 -20.13 14.58
N GLU A 343 2.07 -21.36 14.95
CA GLU A 343 2.79 -21.58 16.21
C GLU A 343 4.22 -21.02 16.18
N TYR A 344 4.86 -20.98 15.01
CA TYR A 344 6.14 -20.30 14.83
C TYR A 344 6.01 -18.78 14.93
N LYS A 345 4.99 -18.17 14.32
CA LYS A 345 4.69 -16.74 14.50
C LYS A 345 4.51 -16.37 15.97
N LYS A 346 3.84 -17.23 16.75
CA LYS A 346 3.70 -17.07 18.21
C LYS A 346 5.05 -17.13 18.94
N LEU A 347 5.96 -18.00 18.53
CA LEU A 347 7.32 -18.03 19.08
C LEU A 347 8.07 -16.73 18.75
N LYS A 348 7.98 -16.25 17.50
CA LYS A 348 8.63 -15.00 17.09
C LYS A 348 8.09 -13.80 17.88
N ILE A 349 6.78 -13.67 18.05
CA ILE A 349 6.18 -12.63 18.92
C ILE A 349 6.71 -12.70 20.36
N ASN A 350 6.93 -13.91 20.90
CA ASN A 350 7.51 -14.05 22.24
C ASN A 350 8.96 -13.60 22.28
N GLU A 351 9.76 -13.97 21.29
CA GLU A 351 11.15 -13.55 21.15
C GLU A 351 11.24 -12.02 21.04
N ASP A 352 10.46 -11.42 20.14
CA ASP A 352 10.43 -9.97 19.93
C ASP A 352 10.00 -9.23 21.20
N PHE A 353 9.03 -9.77 21.96
CA PHE A 353 8.64 -9.21 23.26
C PHE A 353 9.82 -9.11 24.24
N TYR A 354 10.66 -10.14 24.35
CA TYR A 354 11.81 -10.12 25.25
C TYR A 354 12.97 -9.29 24.70
N ASN A 355 13.18 -9.29 23.38
CA ASN A 355 14.17 -8.43 22.74
C ASN A 355 13.86 -6.95 23.00
N ILE A 356 12.59 -6.56 22.88
CA ILE A 356 12.14 -5.20 23.15
C ILE A 356 12.24 -4.86 24.63
N TYR A 357 11.88 -5.79 25.53
CA TYR A 357 12.09 -5.61 26.97
C TYR A 357 13.55 -5.28 27.30
N ASN A 358 14.49 -5.99 26.70
CA ASN A 358 15.92 -5.77 26.92
C ASN A 358 16.38 -4.43 26.30
N HIS A 359 15.95 -4.13 25.07
CA HIS A 359 16.30 -2.88 24.41
C HIS A 359 15.78 -1.65 25.17
N PHE A 360 14.67 -1.77 25.90
CA PHE A 360 14.12 -0.67 26.69
C PHE A 360 15.04 -0.21 27.83
N TYR A 361 16.02 -1.00 28.26
CA TYR A 361 17.03 -0.52 29.19
C TYR A 361 17.93 0.59 28.60
N GLU A 362 18.08 0.63 27.28
CA GLU A 362 18.95 1.56 26.56
C GLU A 362 18.22 2.86 26.17
N LEU A 363 16.88 2.87 26.25
CA LEU A 363 16.05 3.98 25.79
C LEU A 363 15.74 4.97 26.91
N SER A 364 15.68 6.27 26.56
CA SER A 364 15.12 7.29 27.46
C SER A 364 13.61 7.04 27.68
N ASP A 365 13.07 7.50 28.81
CA ASP A 365 11.63 7.36 29.10
C ASP A 365 10.76 8.10 28.08
N GLU A 366 11.26 9.25 27.58
CA GLU A 366 10.61 9.99 26.51
C GLU A 366 10.54 9.17 25.20
N THR A 367 11.63 8.50 24.83
CA THR A 367 11.68 7.61 23.66
C THR A 367 10.71 6.43 23.81
N LYS A 368 10.65 5.82 25.00
CA LYS A 368 9.70 4.72 25.29
C LYS A 368 8.25 5.16 25.13
N ILE A 369 7.90 6.35 25.63
CA ILE A 369 6.55 6.94 25.49
C ILE A 369 6.21 7.19 24.03
N ILE A 370 7.13 7.79 23.26
CA ILE A 370 6.95 8.03 21.82
C ILE A 370 6.72 6.70 21.09
N LEU A 371 7.51 5.68 21.41
CA LEU A 371 7.44 4.38 20.76
C LEU A 371 6.11 3.68 21.03
N PHE A 372 5.59 3.75 22.27
CA PHE A 372 4.28 3.22 22.60
C PHE A 372 3.18 3.89 21.77
N ILE A 373 3.11 5.23 21.79
CA ILE A 373 2.05 5.99 21.13
C ILE A 373 2.14 5.84 19.61
N SER A 374 3.33 5.99 19.04
CA SER A 374 3.52 5.86 17.60
C SER A 374 3.21 4.46 17.09
N SER A 375 3.57 3.40 17.84
CA SER A 375 3.23 2.02 17.50
C SER A 375 1.72 1.81 17.51
N PHE A 376 1.02 2.39 18.50
CA PHE A 376 -0.45 2.32 18.57
C PHE A 376 -1.11 3.06 17.38
N MET A 377 -0.62 4.25 17.05
CA MET A 377 -1.07 5.03 15.88
C MET A 377 -0.79 4.33 14.54
N ALA A 378 0.25 3.49 14.48
CA ALA A 378 0.62 2.75 13.28
C ALA A 378 -0.34 1.59 12.96
N LEU A 379 -0.99 1.02 14.00
CA LEU A 379 -1.89 -0.12 13.83
C LEU A 379 -3.02 0.18 12.85
N PHE A 380 -3.43 -0.87 12.13
CA PHE A 380 -4.49 -0.83 11.14
C PHE A 380 -5.64 -1.73 11.56
N ASN A 381 -6.88 -1.22 11.43
CA ASN A 381 -8.09 -1.93 11.84
C ASN A 381 -8.00 -2.45 13.31
N ARG A 382 -7.38 -1.64 14.19
CA ARG A 382 -6.99 -2.06 15.54
C ARG A 382 -8.17 -2.43 16.43
N LYS A 383 -9.35 -1.83 16.23
CA LYS A 383 -10.59 -2.22 16.92
C LYS A 383 -10.93 -3.72 16.76
N LYS A 384 -10.60 -4.33 15.62
CA LYS A 384 -10.83 -5.77 15.39
C LYS A 384 -9.62 -6.64 15.75
N ASN A 385 -8.41 -6.16 15.45
CA ASN A 385 -7.20 -6.96 15.59
C ASN A 385 -6.62 -6.92 17.01
N PHE A 386 -6.87 -5.82 17.72
CA PHE A 386 -6.42 -5.52 19.09
C PHE A 386 -7.57 -4.91 19.93
N PRO A 387 -8.68 -5.65 20.14
CA PRO A 387 -9.85 -5.12 20.82
C PRO A 387 -9.60 -4.74 22.29
N TYR A 388 -8.82 -5.54 23.03
CA TYR A 388 -8.51 -5.27 24.44
C TYR A 388 -7.61 -4.05 24.58
N LEU A 389 -6.55 -3.95 23.78
CA LEU A 389 -5.66 -2.78 23.73
C LEU A 389 -6.45 -1.52 23.38
N THR A 390 -7.25 -1.57 22.31
CA THR A 390 -7.98 -0.41 21.79
C THR A 390 -8.97 0.13 22.83
N LYS A 391 -9.65 -0.76 23.57
CA LYS A 391 -10.59 -0.38 24.63
C LYS A 391 -9.89 0.23 25.85
N ASN A 392 -8.70 -0.24 26.19
CA ASN A 392 -8.02 0.09 27.44
C ASN A 392 -6.74 0.93 27.25
N VAL A 393 -6.52 1.54 26.09
CA VAL A 393 -5.23 2.16 25.73
C VAL A 393 -4.78 3.23 26.73
N LEU A 394 -5.71 4.03 27.29
CA LEU A 394 -5.39 5.04 28.30
C LEU A 394 -4.81 4.39 29.56
N ILE A 395 -5.51 3.41 30.13
CA ILE A 395 -5.08 2.69 31.34
C ILE A 395 -3.76 1.95 31.08
N LEU A 396 -3.64 1.29 29.93
CA LEU A 396 -2.42 0.58 29.55
C LEU A 396 -1.24 1.53 29.39
N PHE A 397 -1.47 2.72 28.82
CA PHE A 397 -0.45 3.76 28.72
C PHE A 397 -0.04 4.30 30.09
N GLU A 398 -0.98 4.55 31.00
CA GLU A 398 -0.68 5.02 32.37
C GLU A 398 0.19 4.00 33.12
N LEU A 399 -0.19 2.71 33.11
CA LEU A 399 0.59 1.63 33.69
C LEU A 399 2.00 1.56 33.09
N PHE A 400 2.08 1.65 31.77
CA PHE A 400 3.34 1.66 31.04
C PHE A 400 4.23 2.85 31.42
N SER A 401 3.68 4.06 31.45
CA SER A 401 4.42 5.28 31.78
C SER A 401 4.89 5.32 33.22
N LYS A 402 4.15 4.71 34.15
CA LYS A 402 4.52 4.64 35.57
C LYS A 402 5.64 3.64 35.82
N SER A 403 5.56 2.46 35.20
CA SER A 403 6.61 1.45 35.29
C SER A 403 6.52 0.47 34.13
N TRP A 404 7.31 0.71 33.09
CA TRP A 404 7.37 -0.17 31.93
C TRP A 404 7.81 -1.59 32.32
N LYS A 405 8.68 -1.75 33.33
CA LYS A 405 9.09 -3.08 33.82
C LYS A 405 7.91 -3.87 34.39
N ASN A 406 7.08 -3.22 35.22
CA ASN A 406 5.89 -3.85 35.79
C ASN A 406 4.83 -4.12 34.71
N PHE A 407 4.69 -3.21 33.74
CA PHE A 407 3.83 -3.43 32.58
C PHE A 407 4.23 -4.71 31.82
N PHE A 408 5.51 -4.89 31.51
CA PHE A 408 5.96 -6.11 30.83
C PHE A 408 5.74 -7.37 31.68
N SER A 409 6.00 -7.32 32.99
CA SER A 409 5.82 -8.47 33.88
C SER A 409 4.34 -8.88 34.01
N GLU A 410 3.42 -7.92 34.10
CA GLU A 410 1.97 -8.13 34.18
C GLU A 410 1.42 -8.71 32.88
N PHE A 411 1.87 -8.19 31.73
CA PHE A 411 1.30 -8.53 30.42
C PHE A 411 2.05 -9.64 29.67
N LYS A 412 3.08 -10.26 30.26
CA LYS A 412 3.89 -11.34 29.64
C LYS A 412 3.10 -12.56 29.14
N ASN A 413 1.88 -12.75 29.64
CA ASN A 413 0.97 -13.84 29.28
C ASN A 413 -0.24 -13.38 28.44
N LYS A 414 -0.44 -12.08 28.20
CA LYS A 414 -1.55 -11.57 27.38
C LYS A 414 -1.10 -11.40 25.94
N TRP A 415 -1.37 -12.40 25.10
CA TRP A 415 -0.90 -12.47 23.71
C TRP A 415 -1.17 -11.22 22.87
N GLU A 416 -2.34 -10.60 23.02
CA GLU A 416 -2.68 -9.37 22.29
C GLU A 416 -1.70 -8.23 22.64
N ILE A 417 -1.36 -8.08 23.92
CA ILE A 417 -0.41 -7.06 24.39
C ILE A 417 1.01 -7.44 23.99
N LYS A 418 1.40 -8.73 24.03
CA LYS A 418 2.70 -9.17 23.51
C LYS A 418 2.87 -8.85 22.03
N ARG A 419 1.84 -9.13 21.25
CA ARG A 419 1.81 -8.82 19.82
C ARG A 419 1.90 -7.32 19.61
N PHE A 420 1.18 -6.51 20.39
CA PHE A 420 1.33 -5.05 20.31
C PHE A 420 2.75 -4.59 20.64
N ILE A 421 3.36 -5.12 21.70
CA ILE A 421 4.74 -4.81 22.07
C ILE A 421 5.69 -5.20 20.93
N SER A 422 5.50 -6.33 20.24
CA SER A 422 6.34 -6.66 19.09
C SER A 422 6.30 -5.60 17.97
N PHE A 423 5.20 -4.83 17.84
CA PHE A 423 5.13 -3.68 16.92
C PHE A 423 5.99 -2.47 17.33
N MET A 424 6.60 -2.50 18.52
CA MET A 424 7.57 -1.48 18.97
C MET A 424 9.01 -1.79 18.50
N GLY A 425 9.28 -2.99 17.97
CA GLY A 425 10.61 -3.36 17.45
C GLY A 425 10.84 -2.90 16.00
N GLU A 426 12.07 -3.03 15.51
CA GLU A 426 12.42 -2.68 14.12
C GLU A 426 12.04 -3.77 13.11
N ASP A 427 12.04 -5.04 13.51
CA ASP A 427 11.76 -6.21 12.67
C ASP A 427 10.25 -6.48 12.49
N ILE A 428 9.48 -5.43 12.20
CA ILE A 428 8.03 -5.52 12.01
C ILE A 428 7.66 -5.43 10.53
N HIS A 429 6.43 -5.84 10.20
CA HIS A 429 5.96 -5.76 8.82
C HIS A 429 6.14 -4.32 8.26
N PRO A 430 6.81 -4.13 7.10
CA PRO A 430 7.26 -2.81 6.64
C PRO A 430 6.16 -1.75 6.51
N PHE A 431 4.93 -2.16 6.19
CA PHE A 431 3.74 -1.29 6.20
C PHE A 431 3.52 -0.58 7.55
N PHE A 432 3.64 -1.29 8.67
CA PHE A 432 3.46 -0.73 10.00
C PHE A 432 4.67 0.11 10.41
N LEU A 433 5.88 -0.33 10.05
CA LEU A 433 7.11 0.44 10.27
C LEU A 433 7.03 1.84 9.65
N ALA A 434 6.60 1.93 8.39
CA ALA A 434 6.43 3.22 7.72
C ALA A 434 5.41 4.13 8.40
N ARG A 435 4.31 3.56 8.92
CA ARG A 435 3.27 4.32 9.63
C ARG A 435 3.75 4.77 11.00
N ARG A 436 4.51 3.94 11.70
CA ARG A 436 5.14 4.26 12.98
C ARG A 436 6.15 5.38 12.81
N TYR A 437 7.05 5.27 11.85
CA TYR A 437 8.03 6.30 11.51
C TYR A 437 7.38 7.69 11.31
N LEU A 438 6.26 7.74 10.60
CA LEU A 438 5.51 8.98 10.39
C LEU A 438 4.91 9.53 11.70
N ALA A 439 4.41 8.67 12.58
CA ALA A 439 3.89 9.08 13.88
C ALA A 439 5.01 9.52 14.85
N GLU A 440 6.13 8.79 14.89
CA GLU A 440 7.33 9.17 15.65
C GLU A 440 7.85 10.53 15.20
N SER A 441 7.99 10.73 13.88
CA SER A 441 8.45 11.99 13.30
C SER A 441 7.56 13.18 13.71
N PHE A 442 6.24 12.98 13.74
CA PHE A 442 5.31 14.01 14.21
C PHE A 442 5.53 14.34 15.68
N LEU A 443 5.58 13.31 16.53
CA LEU A 443 5.76 13.48 17.98
C LEU A 443 7.09 14.18 18.29
N ASN A 444 8.17 13.75 17.62
CA ASN A 444 9.51 14.34 17.78
C ASN A 444 9.57 15.81 17.35
N ASN A 445 8.75 16.24 16.40
CA ASN A 445 8.67 17.65 15.99
C ASN A 445 7.95 18.54 17.03
N LEU A 446 7.25 17.97 18.01
CA LEU A 446 6.63 18.72 19.10
C LEU A 446 7.62 18.93 20.24
N SER A 447 7.64 20.14 20.82
CA SER A 447 8.30 20.38 22.11
C SER A 447 7.75 19.43 23.19
N PRO A 448 8.53 19.03 24.21
CA PRO A 448 8.08 18.10 25.24
C PRO A 448 6.72 18.46 25.87
N LYS A 449 6.52 19.74 26.23
CA LYS A 449 5.24 20.24 26.79
C LYS A 449 4.05 20.02 25.84
N ASN A 450 4.21 20.33 24.57
CA ASN A 450 3.15 20.16 23.57
C ASN A 450 2.92 18.68 23.23
N ARG A 451 3.97 17.86 23.25
CA ARG A 451 3.87 16.41 23.05
C ARG A 451 3.03 15.77 24.15
N SER A 452 3.30 16.07 25.42
CA SER A 452 2.52 15.53 26.54
C SER A 452 1.05 15.97 26.47
N LYS A 453 0.79 17.25 26.14
CA LYS A 453 -0.58 17.74 25.91
C LYS A 453 -1.28 16.98 24.78
N PHE A 454 -0.59 16.78 23.66
CA PHE A 454 -1.13 16.05 22.51
C PHE A 454 -1.43 14.59 22.85
N ILE A 455 -0.53 13.89 23.56
CA ILE A 455 -0.71 12.49 23.96
C ILE A 455 -1.93 12.36 24.89
N ASN A 456 -2.05 13.23 25.90
CA ASN A 456 -3.19 13.20 26.83
C ASN A 456 -4.51 13.44 26.10
N PHE A 457 -4.54 14.45 25.22
CA PHE A 457 -5.69 14.70 24.35
C PHE A 457 -6.02 13.47 23.50
N TYR A 458 -5.05 12.92 22.77
CA TYR A 458 -5.23 11.77 21.90
C TYR A 458 -5.78 10.54 22.64
N LEU A 459 -5.25 10.23 23.82
CA LEU A 459 -5.70 9.07 24.61
C LEU A 459 -7.11 9.24 25.17
N SER A 460 -7.53 10.48 25.48
CA SER A 460 -8.90 10.78 25.92
C SER A 460 -9.96 10.66 24.82
N LEU A 461 -9.55 10.67 23.54
CA LEU A 461 -10.49 10.60 22.43
C LEU A 461 -11.12 9.21 22.31
N PRO A 462 -12.38 9.12 21.84
CA PRO A 462 -12.95 7.86 21.43
C PRO A 462 -12.21 7.32 20.20
N GLU A 463 -12.26 6.01 20.00
CA GLU A 463 -11.47 5.33 18.97
C GLU A 463 -11.69 5.86 17.54
N LYS A 464 -12.92 6.23 17.20
CA LYS A 464 -13.26 6.80 15.88
C LYS A 464 -12.49 8.10 15.61
N ASP A 465 -12.35 8.94 16.62
CA ASP A 465 -11.66 10.22 16.50
C ASP A 465 -10.14 10.01 16.50
N ARG A 466 -9.64 9.03 17.27
CA ARG A 466 -8.24 8.61 17.18
C ARG A 466 -7.85 8.18 15.77
N GLU A 467 -8.67 7.40 15.07
CA GLU A 467 -8.40 7.02 13.68
C GLU A 467 -8.23 8.23 12.75
N ILE A 468 -9.02 9.29 12.96
CA ILE A 468 -8.90 10.56 12.22
C ILE A 468 -7.58 11.26 12.57
N ILE A 469 -7.24 11.34 13.86
CA ILE A 469 -5.98 11.93 14.32
C ILE A 469 -4.77 11.16 13.80
N ASP A 470 -4.81 9.84 13.74
CA ASP A 470 -3.70 9.03 13.20
C ASP A 470 -3.41 9.38 11.74
N ILE A 471 -4.47 9.57 10.94
CA ILE A 471 -4.35 9.99 9.54
C ILE A 471 -3.78 11.40 9.46
N PHE A 472 -4.25 12.32 10.30
CA PHE A 472 -3.75 13.69 10.37
C PHE A 472 -2.25 13.71 10.69
N VAL A 473 -1.83 13.02 11.75
CA VAL A 473 -0.43 12.89 12.20
C VAL A 473 0.47 12.43 11.07
N ARG A 474 0.10 11.34 10.39
CA ARG A 474 0.88 10.81 9.27
C ARG A 474 0.92 11.78 8.09
N ASN A 475 -0.20 12.44 7.78
CA ASN A 475 -0.28 13.41 6.70
C ASN A 475 0.52 14.68 7.00
N TYR A 476 0.58 15.13 8.25
CA TYR A 476 1.39 16.26 8.66
C TYR A 476 2.85 16.06 8.23
N VAL A 477 3.45 14.92 8.56
CA VAL A 477 4.85 14.63 8.21
C VAL A 477 5.03 14.43 6.70
N ARG A 478 4.10 13.71 6.06
CA ARG A 478 4.10 13.45 4.61
C ARG A 478 4.12 14.71 3.74
N TYR A 479 3.36 15.73 4.14
CA TYR A 479 3.19 16.99 3.41
C TYR A 479 4.06 18.11 3.92
N ASN A 480 4.67 17.98 5.10
CA ASN A 480 5.72 18.87 5.58
C ASN A 480 7.02 18.60 4.79
N ARG A 481 7.02 19.03 3.53
CA ARG A 481 8.16 18.99 2.62
C ARG A 481 8.69 20.42 2.53
N LYS A 482 9.92 20.61 3.05
CA LYS A 482 10.68 21.85 2.85
C LYS A 482 10.95 22.10 1.37
#